data_AF-A0A259HDP0-F1
#
_entry.id   AF-A0A259HDP0-F1
#
_cell.length_a   1.000
_cell.length_b   1.000
_cell.length_c   1.000
_cell.angle_alpha   90.00
_cell.angle_beta   90.00
_cell.angle_gamma   90.00
#
_symmetry.space_group_name_H-M   'P 1'
#
loop_
_entity.id
_entity.type
_entity.pdbx_description
1 polymer ?
#
loop_
_entity_poly.entity_id
_entity_poly.type
_entity_poly.pdbx_seq_one_letter_code
_entity_poly.pdbx_strand_id
1 'polypeptide(L)'
;VNERINSIKTRLSEEATVDIINPIDKQVEDDNGIETSNEELEGFFIVKSILAESIALNRIFARDTKSYFGILLDDNNRKWICRLHFNSKSSKYIGIHIADKEETRFLIENVEDIYRFKDKILETVKRLENI
;
A
#
# COMPACT_ATOMS: atom_id res chain seq x y z
N VAL A 1 -57.71 1.34 2.43
CA VAL A 1 -56.62 0.35 2.53
C VAL A 1 -55.34 1.02 2.04
N ASN A 2 -54.67 1.83 2.87
CA ASN A 2 -53.34 2.39 2.52
C ASN A 2 -52.57 2.89 3.76
N GLU A 3 -52.77 2.26 4.91
CA GLU A 3 -52.23 2.71 6.21
C GLU A 3 -51.26 1.70 6.85
N ARG A 4 -50.69 0.78 6.07
CA ARG A 4 -49.78 -0.27 6.58
C ARG A 4 -48.34 -0.21 6.08
N ILE A 5 -48.01 0.73 5.18
CA ILE A 5 -46.66 0.82 4.59
C ILE A 5 -45.75 1.80 5.36
N ASN A 6 -46.32 2.71 6.15
CA ASN A 6 -45.53 3.66 6.97
C ASN A 6 -45.00 3.09 8.31
N SER A 7 -45.23 1.81 8.61
CA SER A 7 -44.81 1.20 9.90
C SER A 7 -43.51 0.40 9.82
N ILE A 8 -42.92 0.17 8.64
CA ILE A 8 -41.65 -0.58 8.53
C ILE A 8 -40.44 0.37 8.69
N LYS A 9 -40.66 1.69 8.62
CA LYS A 9 -39.60 2.70 8.63
C LYS A 9 -39.09 3.10 10.03
N THR A 10 -39.49 2.41 11.11
CA THR A 10 -39.23 2.91 12.49
C THR A 10 -38.91 1.81 13.52
N ARG A 11 -38.45 0.61 13.14
CA ARG A 11 -38.25 -0.47 14.14
C ARG A 11 -37.01 -1.37 14.04
N LEU A 12 -35.95 -1.02 13.31
CA LEU A 12 -34.68 -1.77 13.47
C LEU A 12 -33.48 -0.80 13.41
N SER A 13 -33.45 0.12 14.36
CA SER A 13 -32.24 0.77 14.84
C SER A 13 -31.82 0.03 16.09
N GLU A 14 -30.96 -0.99 15.95
CA GLU A 14 -30.05 -1.54 16.96
C GLU A 14 -29.49 -2.86 16.42
N GLU A 15 -28.35 -2.80 15.72
CA GLU A 15 -27.22 -3.72 15.90
C GLU A 15 -26.06 -3.29 14.97
N ALA A 16 -25.03 -2.72 15.61
CA ALA A 16 -23.63 -2.63 15.21
C ALA A 16 -23.30 -2.44 13.72
N THR A 17 -23.32 -1.19 13.23
CA THR A 17 -22.48 -0.82 12.08
C THR A 17 -21.06 -0.66 12.56
N VAL A 18 -20.25 -1.68 12.34
CA VAL A 18 -18.79 -1.63 12.47
C VAL A 18 -18.28 -0.55 11.53
N ASP A 19 -17.65 0.47 12.10
CA ASP A 19 -16.89 1.52 11.43
C ASP A 19 -15.76 0.88 10.59
N ILE A 20 -16.05 0.55 9.33
CA ILE A 20 -15.01 0.31 8.32
C ILE A 20 -14.74 1.67 7.68
N ILE A 21 -14.03 2.53 8.42
CA ILE A 21 -13.34 3.67 7.83
C ILE A 21 -12.18 3.09 7.03
N ASN A 22 -12.41 2.85 5.74
CA ASN A 22 -11.34 2.71 4.79
C ASN A 22 -11.01 4.12 4.31
N PRO A 23 -9.90 4.77 4.76
CA PRO A 23 -9.43 5.94 4.08
C PRO A 23 -8.93 5.46 2.71
N ILE A 24 -9.74 5.72 1.70
CA ILE A 24 -9.32 5.70 0.30
C ILE A 24 -8.28 6.83 0.24
N ASP A 25 -7.03 6.43 0.39
CA ASP A 25 -5.87 7.30 0.48
C ASP A 25 -5.81 8.20 -0.75
N LYS A 26 -5.54 9.48 -0.50
CA LYS A 26 -5.38 10.52 -1.52
C LYS A 26 -4.41 10.04 -2.58
N GLN A 27 -4.92 9.74 -3.76
CA GLN A 27 -4.11 9.72 -4.97
C GLN A 27 -3.64 11.15 -5.19
N VAL A 28 -2.40 11.42 -4.80
CA VAL A 28 -1.69 12.62 -5.23
C VAL A 28 -1.33 12.42 -6.70
N GLU A 29 -2.24 12.80 -7.59
CA GLU A 29 -1.91 13.03 -8.99
C GLU A 29 -0.98 14.25 -9.03
N ASP A 30 0.33 14.00 -8.96
CA ASP A 30 1.34 15.00 -9.28
C ASP A 30 1.44 15.06 -10.81
N ASP A 31 0.86 16.12 -11.38
CA ASP A 31 0.74 16.44 -12.82
C ASP A 31 2.10 16.71 -13.49
N ASN A 32 3.05 15.78 -13.35
CA ASN A 32 4.45 15.91 -13.75
C ASN A 32 4.90 14.90 -14.83
N GLY A 33 3.93 14.35 -15.58
CA GLY A 33 4.18 13.32 -16.60
C GLY A 33 4.66 12.00 -16.01
N ILE A 34 4.32 11.74 -14.75
CA ILE A 34 4.57 10.46 -14.07
C ILE A 34 3.26 9.69 -14.21
N GLU A 35 3.22 8.76 -15.16
CA GLU A 35 2.08 7.89 -15.36
C GLU A 35 2.26 6.66 -14.46
N THR A 36 1.55 6.61 -13.34
CA THR A 36 1.53 5.40 -12.50
C THR A 36 1.01 4.23 -13.34
N SER A 37 1.87 3.26 -13.61
CA SER A 37 1.50 2.08 -14.39
C SER A 37 0.61 1.15 -13.57
N ASN A 38 -0.27 0.42 -14.26
CA ASN A 38 -1.08 -0.64 -13.63
C ASN A 38 -0.22 -1.66 -12.87
N GLU A 39 0.99 -1.94 -13.36
CA GLU A 39 1.93 -2.86 -12.71
C GLU A 39 2.47 -2.31 -11.39
N GLU A 40 2.66 -0.99 -11.29
CA GLU A 40 3.12 -0.33 -10.06
C GLU A 40 2.02 -0.32 -9.01
N LEU A 41 0.78 -0.06 -9.43
CA LEU A 41 -0.40 -0.21 -8.58
C LEU A 41 -0.56 -1.66 -8.09
N GLU A 42 -0.42 -2.64 -8.97
CA GLU A 42 -0.50 -4.05 -8.60
C GLU A 42 0.58 -4.41 -7.57
N GLY A 43 1.83 -3.98 -7.80
CA GLY A 43 2.92 -4.18 -6.86
C GLY A 43 2.67 -3.49 -5.52
N PHE A 44 2.10 -2.28 -5.54
CA PHE A 44 1.68 -1.58 -4.33
C PHE A 44 0.63 -2.36 -3.56
N PHE A 45 -0.41 -2.89 -4.21
CA PHE A 45 -1.44 -3.67 -3.55
C PHE A 45 -0.91 -4.99 -2.98
N ILE A 46 0.03 -5.65 -3.64
CA ILE A 46 0.71 -6.83 -3.10
C ILE A 46 1.47 -6.48 -1.83
N VAL A 47 2.31 -5.43 -1.87
CA VAL A 47 3.06 -4.99 -0.69
C VAL A 47 2.11 -4.56 0.43
N LYS A 48 1.07 -3.80 0.10
CA LYS A 48 0.04 -3.34 1.05
C LYS A 48 -0.66 -4.53 1.72
N SER A 49 -0.95 -5.59 0.97
CA SER A 49 -1.57 -6.82 1.49
C SER A 49 -0.62 -7.57 2.43
N ILE A 50 0.66 -7.67 2.09
CA ILE A 50 1.69 -8.26 2.97
C ILE A 50 1.80 -7.47 4.28
N LEU A 51 1.80 -6.14 4.18
CA LEU A 51 1.95 -5.25 5.33
C LEU A 51 0.70 -5.19 6.23
N ALA A 52 -0.47 -5.52 5.69
CA ALA A 52 -1.73 -5.56 6.42
C ALA A 52 -1.70 -6.52 7.63
N GLU A 53 -0.86 -7.55 7.59
CA GLU A 53 -0.68 -8.51 8.69
C GLU A 53 0.06 -7.88 9.89
N SER A 54 0.81 -6.79 9.68
CA SER A 54 1.68 -6.20 10.71
C SER A 54 1.29 -4.78 11.11
N ILE A 55 0.76 -3.96 10.20
CA ILE A 55 0.44 -2.55 10.45
C ILE A 55 -0.90 -2.16 9.82
N ALA A 56 -1.49 -1.08 10.33
CA ALA A 56 -2.71 -0.52 9.76
C ALA A 56 -2.48 0.03 8.35
N LEU A 57 -3.39 -0.29 7.42
CA LEU A 57 -3.32 0.11 6.02
C LEU A 57 -3.24 1.64 5.79
N ASN A 58 -3.79 2.43 6.71
CA ASN A 58 -3.73 3.91 6.70
C ASN A 58 -2.30 4.45 6.92
N ARG A 59 -1.38 3.64 7.42
CA ARG A 59 0.01 4.05 7.64
C ARG A 59 0.89 3.80 6.41
N ILE A 60 0.36 3.16 5.37
CA ILE A 60 1.10 2.77 4.17
C ILE A 60 0.77 3.77 3.08
N PHE A 61 1.77 4.57 2.71
CA PHE A 61 1.64 5.62 1.69
C PHE A 61 2.42 5.27 0.44
N ALA A 62 1.83 5.55 -0.71
CA ALA A 62 2.50 5.49 -2.00
C ALA A 62 3.05 6.86 -2.38
N ARG A 63 4.27 6.91 -2.90
CA ARG A 63 4.86 8.10 -3.52
C ARG A 63 5.47 7.72 -4.84
N ASP A 64 4.85 8.22 -5.90
CA ASP A 64 5.36 8.01 -7.24
C ASP A 64 6.49 9.01 -7.54
N THR A 65 7.51 8.53 -8.25
CA THR A 65 8.64 9.35 -8.70
C THR A 65 9.04 8.89 -10.10
N LYS A 66 9.69 9.78 -10.86
CA LYS A 66 10.20 9.47 -12.21
C LYS A 66 11.15 8.26 -12.28
N SER A 67 11.74 7.84 -11.16
CA SER A 67 12.75 6.77 -11.12
C SER A 67 12.31 5.52 -10.37
N TYR A 68 11.21 5.60 -9.62
CA TYR A 68 10.66 4.48 -8.85
C TYR A 68 9.31 4.86 -8.23
N PHE A 69 8.52 3.82 -7.94
CA PHE A 69 7.34 3.92 -7.11
C PHE A 69 7.70 3.57 -5.66
N GLY A 70 7.66 4.55 -4.77
CA GLY A 70 8.05 4.43 -3.37
C GLY A 70 6.89 4.03 -2.47
N ILE A 71 7.14 3.12 -1.54
CA ILE A 71 6.18 2.69 -0.52
C ILE A 71 6.76 3.07 0.85
N LEU A 72 6.03 3.89 1.58
CA LEU A 72 6.48 4.52 2.81
C LEU A 72 5.57 4.20 3.99
N LEU A 73 6.17 4.23 5.18
CA LEU A 73 5.49 4.17 6.45
C LEU A 73 5.27 5.59 6.98
N ASP A 74 4.05 5.87 7.44
CA ASP A 74 3.64 7.13 8.08
C ASP A 74 3.95 8.40 7.25
N ASP A 75 3.86 8.29 5.92
CA ASP A 75 4.17 9.38 4.97
C ASP A 75 5.54 10.05 5.20
N ASN A 76 6.51 9.29 5.72
CA ASN A 76 7.82 9.80 6.06
C ASN A 76 8.88 9.29 5.09
N ASN A 77 9.51 10.20 4.36
CA ASN A 77 10.60 9.90 3.41
C ASN A 77 11.79 9.16 4.03
N ARG A 78 11.99 9.25 5.36
CA ARG A 78 13.03 8.53 6.10
C ARG A 78 12.61 7.10 6.49
N LYS A 79 11.31 6.81 6.45
CA LYS A 79 10.72 5.50 6.75
C LYS A 79 10.14 4.86 5.47
N TRP A 80 10.97 4.78 4.44
CA TRP A 80 10.60 4.05 3.23
C TRP A 80 10.81 2.53 3.46
N ILE A 81 9.85 1.74 3.00
CA ILE A 81 9.81 0.28 3.19
C ILE A 81 10.44 -0.41 1.98
N CYS A 82 9.91 -0.09 0.81
CA CYS A 82 10.43 -0.58 -0.46
C CYS A 82 10.18 0.42 -1.59
N ARG A 83 10.89 0.19 -2.69
CA ARG A 83 10.81 0.98 -3.93
C ARG A 83 10.68 0.02 -5.09
N LEU A 84 9.67 0.21 -5.92
CA LEU A 84 9.44 -0.57 -7.12
C LEU A 84 10.07 0.18 -8.29
N HIS A 85 11.00 -0.47 -8.97
CA HIS A 85 11.67 0.06 -10.14
C HIS A 85 11.17 -0.69 -11.38
N PHE A 86 10.01 -0.29 -11.89
CA PHE A 86 9.38 -0.91 -13.06
C PHE A 86 9.55 -0.10 -14.34
N ASN A 87 10.41 0.93 -14.32
CA ASN A 87 10.69 1.80 -15.46
C ASN A 87 11.30 1.10 -16.67
N SER A 88 11.89 -0.08 -16.49
CA SER A 88 12.52 -0.86 -17.56
C SER A 88 11.61 -1.97 -18.05
N LYS A 89 11.35 -2.01 -19.37
CA LYS A 89 10.53 -3.06 -20.02
C LYS A 89 11.08 -4.47 -19.85
N SER A 90 12.40 -4.62 -19.69
CA SER A 90 13.08 -5.93 -19.67
C SER A 90 13.57 -6.35 -18.29
N SER A 91 13.53 -5.46 -17.29
CA SER A 91 14.09 -5.75 -15.97
C SER A 91 13.35 -4.94 -14.92
N LYS A 92 12.71 -5.64 -13.99
CA LYS A 92 12.00 -5.05 -12.86
C LYS A 92 12.82 -5.31 -11.62
N TYR A 93 12.91 -4.31 -10.75
CA TYR A 93 13.62 -4.47 -9.48
C TYR A 93 12.75 -4.03 -8.32
N ILE A 94 12.88 -4.72 -7.20
CA ILE A 94 12.38 -4.28 -5.90
C ILE A 94 13.57 -3.86 -5.03
N GLY A 95 13.61 -2.58 -4.67
CA GLY A 95 14.51 -2.03 -3.66
C GLY A 95 13.90 -2.24 -2.28
N ILE A 96 14.57 -2.94 -1.38
CA ILE A 96 14.13 -3.16 0.00
C ILE A 96 15.12 -2.48 0.95
N HIS A 97 14.60 -1.84 1.99
CA HIS A 97 15.40 -1.21 3.02
C HIS A 97 15.90 -2.26 4.04
N ILE A 98 17.02 -2.93 3.76
CA ILE A 98 17.47 -4.09 4.56
C ILE A 98 18.33 -3.73 5.77
N ALA A 99 19.18 -2.71 5.74
CA ALA A 99 20.03 -2.29 6.86
C ALA A 99 20.67 -0.91 6.61
N ASP A 100 21.02 -0.20 7.68
CA ASP A 100 21.88 0.99 7.71
C ASP A 100 21.77 1.96 6.52
N LYS A 101 20.57 2.50 6.27
CA LYS A 101 20.27 3.45 5.17
C LYS A 101 20.56 2.93 3.76
N GLU A 102 20.87 1.64 3.59
CA GLU A 102 21.17 1.03 2.30
C GLU A 102 19.93 0.38 1.67
N GLU A 103 19.83 0.54 0.35
CA GLU A 103 18.83 -0.08 -0.51
C GLU A 103 19.43 -1.33 -1.15
N THR A 104 18.80 -2.49 -0.95
CA THR A 104 19.16 -3.70 -1.71
C THR A 104 18.16 -3.91 -2.83
N ARG A 105 18.65 -3.93 -4.07
CA ARG A 105 17.84 -4.20 -5.26
C ARG A 105 17.81 -5.68 -5.57
N PHE A 106 16.62 -6.24 -5.65
CA PHE A 106 16.39 -7.60 -6.12
C PHE A 106 15.73 -7.57 -7.48
N LEU A 107 16.28 -8.33 -8.42
CA LEU A 107 15.64 -8.53 -9.72
C LEU A 107 14.37 -9.37 -9.52
N ILE A 108 13.28 -8.94 -10.17
CA ILE A 108 12.04 -9.69 -10.27
C ILE A 108 11.66 -9.84 -11.74
N GLU A 109 11.05 -10.96 -12.07
CA GLU A 109 10.55 -11.21 -13.43
C GLU A 109 9.09 -10.76 -13.51
N ASN A 110 8.31 -11.10 -12.49
CA ASN A 110 6.88 -10.77 -12.38
C ASN A 110 6.61 -9.95 -11.10
N VAL A 111 5.51 -9.20 -11.11
CA VAL A 111 5.07 -8.41 -9.95
C VAL A 111 4.76 -9.33 -8.76
N GLU A 112 4.30 -10.55 -9.03
CA GLU A 112 4.03 -11.58 -8.03
C GLU A 112 5.28 -12.03 -7.26
N ASP A 113 6.48 -11.90 -7.83
CA ASP A 113 7.73 -12.29 -7.15
C ASP A 113 8.00 -11.46 -5.90
N ILE A 114 7.29 -10.33 -5.71
CA ILE A 114 7.29 -9.55 -4.47
C ILE A 114 6.97 -10.43 -3.25
N TYR A 115 6.11 -11.45 -3.39
CA TYR A 115 5.78 -12.38 -2.30
C TYR A 115 6.99 -13.14 -1.76
N ARG A 116 8.01 -13.39 -2.59
CA ARG A 116 9.26 -14.05 -2.17
C ARG A 116 10.05 -13.21 -1.17
N PHE A 117 9.80 -11.91 -1.13
CA PHE A 117 10.44 -10.96 -0.22
C PHE A 117 9.56 -10.58 0.96
N LYS A 118 8.43 -11.27 1.17
CA LYS A 118 7.48 -11.04 2.28
C LYS A 118 8.20 -10.87 3.63
N ASP A 119 9.03 -11.83 4.02
CA ASP A 119 9.72 -11.81 5.31
C ASP A 119 10.63 -10.59 5.46
N LYS A 120 11.32 -10.20 4.39
CA LYS A 120 12.21 -9.01 4.38
C LYS A 120 11.41 -7.71 4.51
N ILE A 121 10.27 -7.62 3.83
CA ILE A 121 9.37 -6.45 3.90
C ILE A 121 8.83 -6.30 5.33
N LEU A 122 8.38 -7.40 5.95
CA LEU A 122 7.88 -7.41 7.32
C LEU A 122 8.97 -7.05 8.34
N GLU A 123 10.17 -7.60 8.19
CA GLU A 123 11.32 -7.27 9.04
C GLU A 123 11.70 -5.78 8.93
N THR A 124 11.67 -5.23 7.71
CA THR A 124 11.93 -3.81 7.45
C THR A 124 10.96 -2.92 8.22
N VAL A 125 9.65 -3.22 8.16
CA VAL A 125 8.64 -2.44 8.88
C VAL A 125 8.81 -2.55 10.39
N LYS A 126 9.05 -3.77 10.91
CA LYS A 126 9.33 -3.96 12.33
C LYS A 126 10.51 -3.11 12.79
N ARG A 127 11.57 -2.99 11.99
CA ARG A 127 12.68 -2.10 12.34
C ARG A 127 12.28 -0.63 12.31
N LEU A 128 11.53 -0.19 11.30
CA LEU A 128 11.08 1.20 11.17
C LEU A 128 10.08 1.64 12.26
N GLU A 129 9.32 0.69 12.83
CA GLU A 129 8.45 0.91 13.99
C GLU A 129 9.26 1.16 15.28
N ASN A 130 10.43 0.54 15.40
CA ASN A 130 11.31 0.65 16.58
C ASN A 130 12.34 1.79 16.48
N ILE A 131 12.31 2.59 15.41
CA ILE A 131 13.17 3.76 15.16
C ILE A 131 12.35 5.04 15.30
#